data_AF-A0A8C2YMA4-F1
#
_entry.id   AF-A0A8C2YMA4-F1
#
_cell.length_a   1.000
_cell.length_b   1.000
_cell.length_c   1.000
_cell.angle_alpha   90.00
_cell.angle_beta   90.00
_cell.angle_gamma   90.00
#
_symmetry.space_group_name_H-M   'P 1'
#
loop_
_entity.id
_entity.type
_entity.pdbx_description
1 polymer ?
#
loop_
_entity_poly.entity_id
_entity_poly.type
_entity_poly.pdbx_seq_one_letter_code
_entity_poly.pdbx_strand_id
1 'polypeptide(L)'
;MSPCGPALCVPRPDGCNQMELELQQQDSGWVFQNPSLGVLQYRVLGTNFRDYAIVFTQLELEGEAFNTVELYSRTETASEEALQLFNKWSKDLGFWAHQQAKLQRDFTCAQRILQ
;
A
#
# COMPACT_ATOMS: atom_id res chain seq x y z
N MET A 1 14.52 -14.93 -13.12
CA MET A 1 13.35 -15.32 -12.29
C MET A 1 13.57 -14.75 -10.91
N SER A 2 12.47 -14.22 -10.33
CA SER A 2 12.33 -13.45 -9.08
C SER A 2 12.57 -11.94 -9.18
N PRO A 3 11.79 -11.13 -8.45
CA PRO A 3 10.33 -11.24 -8.27
C PRO A 3 9.61 -9.89 -8.44
N CYS A 4 8.28 -9.92 -8.56
CA CYS A 4 7.45 -8.73 -8.69
C CYS A 4 7.69 -7.71 -7.56
N GLY A 5 8.17 -6.51 -7.88
CA GLY A 5 7.98 -5.31 -7.06
C GLY A 5 6.85 -4.47 -7.67
N PRO A 6 5.79 -4.08 -6.93
CA PRO A 6 4.92 -3.03 -7.40
C PRO A 6 5.67 -1.71 -7.25
N ALA A 7 6.26 -1.20 -8.32
CA ALA A 7 6.68 0.19 -8.35
C ALA A 7 5.43 1.07 -8.11
N LEU A 8 5.41 1.84 -7.02
CA LEU A 8 4.35 2.81 -6.79
C LEU A 8 4.68 4.06 -7.60
N CYS A 9 3.87 4.34 -8.62
CA CYS A 9 3.98 5.56 -9.43
C CYS A 9 2.90 6.56 -9.01
N VAL A 10 3.31 7.67 -8.41
CA VAL A 10 2.41 8.69 -7.85
C VAL A 10 2.53 10.00 -8.63
N PRO A 11 1.41 10.60 -9.08
CA PRO A 11 1.42 11.94 -9.63
C PRO A 11 1.75 12.98 -8.56
N ARG A 12 2.69 13.88 -8.86
CA ARG A 12 3.07 15.06 -8.07
C ARG A 12 2.93 16.30 -8.95
N PRO A 13 2.84 17.51 -8.35
CA PRO A 13 2.79 18.77 -9.12
C PRO A 13 3.92 18.91 -10.16
N ASP A 14 5.12 18.42 -9.84
CA ASP A 14 6.31 18.51 -10.71
C ASP A 14 6.48 17.30 -11.64
N GLY A 15 5.51 16.38 -11.69
CA GLY A 15 5.51 15.21 -12.55
C GLY A 15 5.31 13.88 -11.83
N CYS A 16 5.67 12.77 -12.47
CA CYS A 16 5.51 11.43 -11.92
C CYS A 16 6.71 11.01 -11.08
N ASN A 17 6.46 10.61 -9.83
CA ASN A 17 7.46 9.99 -8.98
C ASN A 17 7.24 8.47 -8.96
N GLN A 18 8.27 7.72 -9.30
CA GLN A 18 8.29 6.26 -9.23
C GLN A 18 9.14 5.83 -8.04
N MET A 19 8.57 4.99 -7.19
CA MET A 19 9.25 4.43 -6.03
C MET A 19 9.21 2.91 -6.09
N GLU A 20 10.36 2.29 -5.91
CA GLU A 20 10.51 0.85 -5.73
C GLU A 20 10.98 0.57 -4.31
N LEU A 21 10.38 -0.43 -3.67
CA LEU A 21 10.67 -0.81 -2.29
C LEU A 21 10.99 -2.31 -2.28
N GLU A 22 12.22 -2.65 -1.92
CA GLU A 22 12.61 -4.02 -1.63
C GLU A 22 12.40 -4.28 -0.14
N LEU A 23 11.65 -5.34 0.20
CA LEU A 23 11.30 -5.67 1.57
C LEU A 23 11.80 -7.08 1.92
N GLN A 24 12.37 -7.21 3.11
CA GLN A 24 12.84 -8.47 3.66
C GLN A 24 11.72 -9.13 4.47
N GLN A 25 11.46 -10.41 4.24
CA GLN A 25 10.51 -11.16 5.06
C GLN A 25 11.06 -11.32 6.49
N GLN A 26 10.27 -11.01 7.50
CA GLN A 26 10.68 -11.18 8.92
C GLN A 26 10.56 -12.66 9.35
N ASP A 27 9.34 -13.21 9.28
CA ASP A 27 8.95 -14.52 9.84
C ASP A 27 8.02 -15.31 8.89
N SER A 28 7.43 -16.41 9.38
CA SER A 28 6.35 -17.10 8.69
C SER A 28 5.11 -16.22 8.55
N GLY A 29 4.58 -16.11 7.33
CA GLY A 29 3.41 -15.30 7.01
C GLY A 29 3.74 -14.15 6.08
N TRP A 30 2.82 -13.19 5.99
CA TRP A 30 2.89 -12.08 5.04
C TRP A 30 3.34 -10.79 5.72
N VAL A 31 4.49 -10.85 6.42
CA VAL A 31 5.09 -9.74 7.16
C VAL A 31 6.52 -9.50 6.68
N PHE A 32 6.77 -8.27 6.27
CA PHE A 32 8.03 -7.82 5.68
C PHE A 32 8.51 -6.53 6.36
N GLN A 33 9.76 -6.16 6.12
CA GLN A 33 10.38 -4.95 6.66
C GLN A 33 11.48 -4.42 5.75
N ASN A 34 11.81 -3.15 5.90
CA ASN A 34 13.08 -2.59 5.48
C ASN A 34 13.42 -1.39 6.38
N PRO A 35 14.07 -1.64 7.54
CA PRO A 35 14.40 -0.58 8.49
C PRO A 35 15.30 0.51 7.89
N SER A 36 16.13 0.19 6.88
CA SER A 36 16.95 1.18 6.18
C SER A 36 16.15 2.19 5.38
N LEU A 37 14.90 1.86 5.02
CA LEU A 37 13.94 2.76 4.39
C LEU A 37 12.87 3.28 5.37
N GLY A 38 13.05 3.05 6.67
CA GLY A 38 12.07 3.41 7.70
C GLY A 38 10.84 2.50 7.72
N VAL A 39 10.83 1.36 7.02
CA VAL A 39 9.70 0.40 7.02
C VAL A 39 9.90 -0.62 8.14
N LEU A 40 9.24 -0.40 9.28
CA LEU A 40 9.32 -1.28 10.44
C LEU A 40 8.46 -2.54 10.28
N GLN A 41 7.29 -2.38 9.66
CA GLN A 41 6.39 -3.50 9.36
C GLN A 41 5.60 -3.22 8.09
N TYR A 42 5.57 -4.19 7.19
CA TYR A 42 4.71 -4.21 6.01
C TYR A 42 3.95 -5.53 6.03
N ARG A 43 2.63 -5.48 6.25
CA ARG A 43 1.80 -6.67 6.49
C ARG A 43 0.63 -6.72 5.52
N VAL A 44 0.47 -7.84 4.82
CA VAL A 44 -0.75 -8.10 4.04
C VAL A 44 -1.85 -8.55 5.01
N LEU A 45 -2.87 -7.71 5.18
CA LEU A 45 -4.00 -7.98 6.08
C LEU A 45 -5.09 -8.84 5.42
N GLY A 46 -5.26 -8.69 4.11
CA GLY A 46 -6.25 -9.45 3.33
C GLY A 46 -6.03 -9.28 1.84
N THR A 47 -6.13 -10.37 1.11
CA THR A 47 -6.09 -10.38 -0.36
C THR A 47 -6.75 -11.65 -0.86
N ASN A 48 -7.38 -11.56 -2.03
CA ASN A 48 -7.85 -12.73 -2.77
C ASN A 48 -6.88 -13.10 -3.93
N PHE A 49 -5.71 -12.43 -3.99
CA PHE A 49 -4.68 -12.56 -5.04
C PHE A 49 -5.15 -12.26 -6.47
N ARG A 50 -6.39 -11.85 -6.64
CA ARG A 50 -7.04 -11.68 -7.95
C ARG A 50 -7.39 -10.22 -8.20
N ASP A 51 -8.06 -9.57 -7.26
CA ASP A 51 -8.74 -8.29 -7.48
C ASP A 51 -8.27 -7.21 -6.51
N TYR A 52 -7.88 -7.56 -5.28
CA TYR A 52 -7.47 -6.58 -4.27
C TYR A 52 -6.36 -7.06 -3.33
N ALA A 53 -5.72 -6.11 -2.65
CA ALA A 53 -4.90 -6.35 -1.47
C ALA A 53 -5.07 -5.20 -0.47
N ILE A 54 -5.15 -5.53 0.82
CA ILE A 54 -5.17 -4.57 1.92
C ILE A 54 -3.87 -4.73 2.68
N VAL A 55 -3.12 -3.64 2.79
CA VAL A 55 -1.77 -3.62 3.35
C VAL A 55 -1.75 -2.67 4.54
N PHE A 56 -1.20 -3.12 5.66
CA PHE A 56 -0.82 -2.28 6.78
C PHE A 56 0.68 -2.01 6.71
N THR A 57 1.07 -0.75 6.90
CA THR A 57 2.47 -0.36 6.97
C THR A 57 2.71 0.45 8.24
N GLN A 58 3.70 0.05 9.04
CA GLN A 58 4.28 0.86 10.10
C GLN A 58 5.58 1.46 9.58
N LEU A 59 5.64 2.78 9.58
CA LEU A 59 6.77 3.58 9.12
C LEU A 59 7.38 4.33 10.29
N GLU A 60 8.67 4.62 10.20
CA GLU A 60 9.39 5.52 11.08
C GLU A 60 9.97 6.66 10.24
N LEU A 61 9.59 7.90 10.57
CA LEU A 61 10.14 9.11 9.96
C LEU A 61 10.55 10.05 11.07
N GLU A 62 11.81 10.49 11.04
CA GLU A 62 12.36 11.45 12.03
C GLU A 62 12.19 10.99 13.50
N GLY A 63 12.20 9.68 13.73
CA GLY A 63 12.04 9.08 15.07
C GLY A 63 10.60 8.96 15.54
N GLU A 64 9.62 9.34 14.71
CA GLU A 64 8.20 9.15 14.98
C GLU A 64 7.65 7.98 14.15
N ALA A 65 6.97 7.06 14.84
CA ALA A 65 6.29 5.94 14.20
C ALA A 65 4.86 6.34 13.81
N PHE A 66 4.49 6.06 12.57
CA PHE A 66 3.12 6.24 12.09
C PHE A 66 2.68 5.04 11.25
N ASN A 67 1.37 4.87 11.16
CA ASN A 67 0.75 3.72 10.53
C ASN A 67 -0.09 4.15 9.33
N THR A 68 -0.10 3.32 8.30
CA THR A 68 -1.02 3.45 7.17
C THR A 68 -1.74 2.13 6.93
N VAL A 69 -2.95 2.23 6.36
CA VAL A 69 -3.65 1.09 5.76
C VAL A 69 -4.04 1.50 4.34
N GLU A 70 -3.67 0.67 3.37
CA GLU A 70 -3.87 0.95 1.95
C GLU A 70 -4.67 -0.17 1.31
N LEU A 71 -5.62 0.21 0.44
CA LEU A 71 -6.39 -0.72 -0.39
C LEU A 71 -5.91 -0.59 -1.85
N TYR A 72 -5.29 -1.65 -2.34
CA TYR A 72 -4.89 -1.81 -3.73
C TYR A 72 -5.96 -2.58 -4.50
N SER A 73 -6.21 -2.15 -5.75
CA SER A 73 -7.17 -2.75 -6.67
C SER A 73 -6.50 -3.04 -8.01
N ARG A 74 -6.80 -4.20 -8.62
CA ARG A 74 -6.37 -4.52 -9.99
C ARG A 74 -7.20 -3.82 -11.07
N THR A 75 -8.36 -3.31 -10.71
CA THR A 75 -9.26 -2.54 -11.57
C THR A 75 -9.34 -1.09 -11.12
N GLU A 76 -9.85 -0.21 -12.00
CA GLU A 76 -10.06 1.21 -11.70
C GLU A 76 -10.87 1.46 -10.41
N THR A 77 -11.78 0.54 -10.08
CA THR A 77 -12.57 0.58 -8.84
C THR A 77 -12.37 -0.70 -8.06
N ALA A 78 -12.15 -0.57 -6.74
CA ALA A 78 -12.16 -1.71 -5.82
C ALA A 78 -13.56 -2.32 -5.73
N SER A 79 -13.64 -3.63 -5.48
CA SER A 79 -14.91 -4.33 -5.24
C SER A 79 -15.54 -3.90 -3.91
N GLU A 80 -16.86 -4.11 -3.79
CA GLU A 80 -17.59 -3.86 -2.55
C GLU A 80 -17.02 -4.68 -1.38
N GLU A 81 -16.68 -5.95 -1.62
CA GLU A 81 -16.01 -6.81 -0.64
C GLU A 81 -14.70 -6.17 -0.12
N ALA A 82 -13.85 -5.69 -1.03
CA ALA A 82 -12.58 -5.08 -0.66
C ALA A 82 -12.76 -3.80 0.14
N LEU A 83 -13.75 -2.97 -0.21
CA LEU A 83 -14.10 -1.75 0.52
C LEU A 83 -14.62 -2.06 1.93
N GLN A 84 -15.47 -3.08 2.08
CA GLN A 84 -15.99 -3.50 3.39
C GLN A 84 -14.87 -4.02 4.29
N LEU A 85 -13.97 -4.85 3.76
CA LEU A 85 -12.81 -5.35 4.50
C LEU A 85 -11.83 -4.23 4.87
N PHE A 86 -11.58 -3.28 3.96
CA PHE A 86 -10.74 -2.11 4.23
C PHE A 86 -11.31 -1.26 5.37
N ASN A 87 -12.60 -0.91 5.31
CA ASN A 87 -13.26 -0.14 6.35
C ASN A 87 -13.24 -0.86 7.71
N LYS A 88 -13.42 -2.19 7.71
CA LYS A 88 -13.30 -3.01 8.92
C LYS A 88 -11.89 -2.91 9.51
N TRP A 89 -10.86 -3.17 8.70
CA TRP A 89 -9.47 -3.10 9.15
C TRP A 89 -9.08 -1.71 9.64
N SER A 90 -9.44 -0.65 8.91
CA SER A 90 -9.18 0.74 9.32
C SER A 90 -9.79 1.02 10.70
N LYS A 91 -11.04 0.60 10.93
CA LYS A 91 -11.71 0.76 12.23
C LYS A 91 -11.04 -0.06 13.34
N ASP A 92 -10.75 -1.34 13.09
CA ASP A 92 -10.16 -2.25 14.08
C ASP A 92 -8.74 -1.81 14.48
N LEU A 93 -8.03 -1.12 13.58
CA LEU A 93 -6.71 -0.52 13.82
C LEU A 93 -6.78 0.91 14.40
N GLY A 94 -7.97 1.44 14.66
CA GLY A 94 -8.17 2.72 15.35
C GLY A 94 -8.12 3.96 14.46
N PHE A 95 -8.15 3.82 13.13
CA PHE A 95 -8.26 4.97 12.24
C PHE A 95 -9.67 5.57 12.26
N TRP A 96 -9.73 6.89 12.29
CA TRP A 96 -10.98 7.64 12.20
C TRP A 96 -11.44 7.78 10.75
N ALA A 97 -12.76 7.83 10.53
CA ALA A 97 -13.33 7.98 9.18
C ALA A 97 -12.81 9.22 8.43
N HIS A 98 -12.50 10.31 9.14
CA HIS A 98 -11.98 11.54 8.53
C HIS A 98 -10.50 11.43 8.11
N GLN A 99 -9.76 10.42 8.57
CA GLN A 99 -8.38 10.15 8.15
C GLN A 99 -8.32 9.32 6.87
N GLN A 100 -9.44 8.72 6.47
CA GLN A 100 -9.52 7.91 5.26
C GLN A 100 -9.68 8.82 4.03
N ALA A 101 -8.81 8.63 3.04
CA ALA A 101 -8.88 9.33 1.77
C ALA A 101 -9.14 8.35 0.63
N LYS A 102 -10.02 8.75 -0.31
CA LYS A 102 -10.17 8.07 -1.59
C LYS A 102 -9.32 8.79 -2.62
N LEU A 103 -8.32 8.10 -3.14
CA LEU A 103 -7.46 8.63 -4.19
C LEU A 103 -8.26 8.87 -5.47
N GLN A 104 -7.97 9.97 -6.15
CA GLN A 104 -8.52 10.27 -7.47
C GLN A 104 -7.98 9.28 -8.49
N ARG A 105 -8.78 9.01 -9.52
CA ARG A 105 -8.40 8.10 -10.60
C ARG A 105 -7.58 8.87 -11.62
N ASP A 106 -6.30 8.99 -11.34
CA ASP A 106 -5.35 9.68 -12.18
C ASP A 106 -4.41 8.68 -12.85
N PHE A 107 -4.50 8.58 -14.17
CA PHE A 107 -3.70 7.67 -14.99
C PHE A 107 -2.46 8.35 -15.61
N THR A 108 -2.17 9.60 -15.27
CA THR A 108 -1.05 10.38 -15.83
C THR A 108 0.28 9.64 -15.71
N CYS A 109 0.48 8.86 -14.64
CA CYS A 109 1.72 8.13 -14.37
C CYS A 109 1.67 6.63 -14.72
N ALA A 110 0.55 6.12 -15.23
CA ALA A 110 0.39 4.68 -15.50
C ALA A 110 1.31 4.17 -16.63
N GLN A 111 1.62 5.01 -17.62
CA GLN A 111 2.38 4.60 -18.80
C GLN A 111 3.89 4.42 -18.57
N ARG A 112 4.44 4.92 -17.45
CA ARG A 112 5.88 4.79 -17.16
C ARG A 112 6.29 3.40 -16.67
N ILE A 113 5.34 2.57 -16.23
CA ILE A 113 5.62 1.23 -15.68
C ILE A 113 5.79 0.18 -16.80
N LEU A 114 5.34 0.47 -18.03
CA LEU A 114 5.27 -0.50 -19.14
C LEU A 114 6.38 -0.33 -20.19
N GLN A 115 7.39 0.51 -19.94
CA GLN A 115 8.56 0.70 -20.81
C GLN A 115 9.80 0.08 -20.19
#